data_AF-A0A4Q3FBH7-F1
#
_entry.id   AF-A0A4Q3FBH7-F1
#
_cell.length_a   1.000
_cell.length_b   1.000
_cell.length_c   1.000
_cell.angle_alpha   90.00
_cell.angle_beta   90.00
_cell.angle_gamma   90.00
#
_symmetry.space_group_name_H-M   'P 1'
#
loop_
_entity.id
_entity.type
_entity.pdbx_description
1 polymer ?
#
loop_
_entity_poly.entity_id
_entity_poly.type
_entity_poly.pdbx_seq_one_letter_code
_entity_poly.pdbx_strand_id
1 'polypeptide(L)'
;MIILIFFLSHWFLSLFFQTFFLHRYASHKMFKLNPFWEKTFYLMTYVFQGSSFLNPRAYAILHRMHHTYSDTEKDPHSPHFAKDVIGMMVKTKNIYMDYQKHRIEPEPAFRGDYPTWNFVDKVGDSWISRIAFGCFYIAFYVAFATHWWLFLLLPIHFLMGPLHGAIV
;
A
#
# COMPACT_ATOMS: atom_id res chain seq x y z
N MET A 1 -10.76 21.52 12.99
CA MET A 1 -9.98 21.60 11.73
C MET A 1 -8.73 20.72 11.75
N ILE A 2 -8.00 20.63 12.87
CA ILE A 2 -6.72 19.88 12.96
C ILE A 2 -6.83 18.42 12.48
N ILE A 3 -7.83 17.66 12.96
CA ILE A 3 -8.02 16.27 12.52
C ILE A 3 -8.26 16.15 11.02
N LEU A 4 -9.05 17.05 10.43
CA LEU A 4 -9.35 17.02 9.00
C LEU A 4 -8.10 17.33 8.17
N ILE A 5 -7.28 18.30 8.60
CA ILE A 5 -6.01 18.60 7.95
C ILE A 5 -5.08 17.38 8.02
N PHE A 6 -4.90 16.79 9.20
CA PHE A 6 -4.07 15.60 9.36
C PHE A 6 -4.55 14.44 8.48
N PHE A 7 -5.86 14.14 8.52
CA PHE A 7 -6.47 13.07 7.74
C PHE A 7 -6.31 13.30 6.24
N LEU A 8 -6.64 14.48 5.72
CA LEU A 8 -6.55 14.78 4.30
C LEU A 8 -5.10 14.85 3.83
N SER A 9 -4.19 15.45 4.60
CA SER A 9 -2.77 15.45 4.28
C SER A 9 -2.22 14.04 4.21
N HIS A 10 -2.52 13.18 5.19
CA HIS A 10 -2.05 11.79 5.16
C HIS A 10 -2.69 10.99 4.01
N TRP A 11 -3.98 11.20 3.71
CA TRP A 11 -4.65 10.61 2.55
C TRP A 11 -3.91 10.91 1.24
N PHE A 12 -3.68 12.20 0.95
CA PHE A 12 -3.04 12.61 -0.30
C PHE A 12 -1.55 12.26 -0.36
N LEU A 13 -0.83 12.30 0.77
CA LEU A 13 0.56 11.86 0.81
C LEU A 13 0.66 10.34 0.59
N SER A 14 -0.16 9.55 1.27
CA SER A 14 -0.24 8.09 1.06
C SER A 14 -0.53 7.74 -0.41
N LEU A 15 -1.53 8.41 -1.00
CA LEU A 15 -1.88 8.25 -2.41
C LEU A 15 -0.76 8.71 -3.35
N PHE A 16 -0.05 9.79 -3.04
CA PHE A 16 1.11 10.23 -3.80
C PHE A 16 2.20 9.16 -3.84
N PHE A 17 2.56 8.55 -2.70
CA PHE A 17 3.59 7.50 -2.68
C PHE A 17 3.11 6.19 -3.33
N GLN A 18 1.82 5.89 -3.28
CA GLN A 18 1.25 4.78 -4.04
C GLN A 18 1.33 5.04 -5.56
N THR A 19 0.99 6.23 -6.02
CA THR A 19 0.97 6.56 -7.44
C THR A 19 2.38 6.81 -8.00
N PHE A 20 3.16 7.68 -7.36
CA PHE A 20 4.48 8.09 -7.83
C PHE A 20 5.52 6.98 -7.67
N PHE A 21 5.66 6.42 -6.47
CA PHE A 21 6.73 5.46 -6.18
C PHE A 21 6.31 4.01 -6.46
N LEU A 22 5.20 3.53 -5.90
CA LEU A 22 4.79 2.13 -6.10
C LEU A 22 4.36 1.87 -7.55
N HIS A 23 3.42 2.65 -8.07
CA HIS A 23 2.85 2.42 -9.39
C HIS A 23 3.80 2.83 -10.53
N ARG A 24 4.15 4.12 -10.63
CA ARG A 24 4.91 4.62 -11.79
C ARG A 24 6.39 4.20 -11.79
N TYR A 25 7.03 4.21 -10.61
CA TYR A 25 8.45 3.85 -10.50
C TYR A 25 8.67 2.33 -10.33
N ALA A 26 8.09 1.71 -9.30
CA ALA A 26 8.35 0.30 -9.00
C ALA A 26 7.69 -0.63 -10.02
N SER A 27 6.42 -0.43 -10.36
CA SER A 27 5.71 -1.30 -11.31
C SER A 27 6.08 -1.02 -12.76
N HIS A 28 6.05 0.24 -13.19
CA HIS A 28 6.11 0.61 -14.62
C HIS A 28 7.43 1.19 -15.13
N LYS A 29 8.38 1.52 -14.25
CA LYS A 29 9.68 2.10 -14.64
C LYS A 29 9.56 3.33 -15.54
N MET A 30 8.56 4.18 -15.32
CA MET A 30 8.33 5.39 -16.12
C MET A 30 9.46 6.41 -16.01
N PHE A 31 10.29 6.33 -14.97
CA PHE A 31 11.44 7.19 -14.74
C PHE A 31 12.52 6.45 -13.94
N LYS A 32 13.73 7.03 -13.90
CA LYS A 32 14.86 6.50 -13.13
C LYS A 32 15.13 7.40 -11.92
N LEU A 33 15.47 6.78 -10.80
CA LEU A 33 15.99 7.46 -9.61
C LEU A 33 17.43 7.03 -9.40
N ASN A 34 18.27 7.93 -8.91
CA ASN A 34 19.56 7.52 -8.39
C ASN A 34 19.37 6.79 -7.03
N PRO A 35 20.39 6.09 -6.52
CA PRO A 35 20.24 5.30 -5.30
C PRO A 35 19.82 6.11 -4.07
N PHE A 36 20.19 7.39 -3.99
CA PHE A 36 19.78 8.27 -2.90
C PHE A 36 18.28 8.53 -2.94
N TRP A 37 17.76 8.96 -4.09
CA TRP A 37 16.33 9.27 -4.21
C TRP A 37 15.46 8.02 -4.13
N GLU A 38 15.88 6.89 -4.69
CA GLU A 38 15.14 5.63 -4.54
C GLU A 38 14.94 5.29 -3.07
N LYS A 39 16.01 5.35 -2.26
CA LYS A 39 15.94 5.13 -0.81
C LYS A 39 15.06 6.16 -0.10
N THR A 40 15.18 7.43 -0.45
CA THR A 40 14.34 8.49 0.12
C THR A 40 12.86 8.22 -0.13
N PHE A 41 12.47 7.97 -1.38
CA PHE A 41 11.08 7.69 -1.72
C PHE A 41 10.58 6.38 -1.08
N TYR A 42 11.42 5.35 -1.00
CA TYR A 42 11.07 4.10 -0.31
C TYR A 42 10.75 4.33 1.17
N LEU A 43 11.63 5.05 1.88
CA LEU A 43 11.44 5.35 3.29
C LEU A 43 10.19 6.23 3.50
N MET A 44 9.98 7.21 2.63
CA MET A 44 8.81 8.07 2.68
C MET A 44 7.52 7.29 2.36
N THR A 45 7.54 6.31 1.45
CA THR A 45 6.42 5.40 1.23
C THR A 45 6.05 4.66 2.52
N TYR A 46 7.05 4.17 3.27
CA TYR A 46 6.80 3.58 4.59
C TYR A 46 6.15 4.57 5.57
N VAL A 47 6.72 5.77 5.71
CA VAL A 47 6.23 6.78 6.66
C VAL A 47 4.81 7.23 6.32
N PHE A 48 4.53 7.56 5.06
CA PHE A 48 3.27 8.15 4.63
C PHE A 48 2.19 7.14 4.27
N GLN A 49 2.49 5.84 4.18
CA GLN A 49 1.45 4.81 4.17
C GLN A 49 1.21 4.21 5.56
N GLY A 50 2.20 4.33 6.46
CA GLY A 50 2.13 3.98 7.88
C GLY A 50 1.53 2.61 8.15
N SER A 51 0.43 2.55 8.90
CA SER A 51 -0.27 1.28 9.22
C SER A 51 -0.73 0.48 7.98
N SER A 52 -0.85 1.16 6.84
CA SER A 52 -1.28 0.59 5.55
C SER A 52 -0.13 0.42 4.55
N PHE A 53 1.13 0.47 5.01
CA PHE A 53 2.31 0.25 4.16
C PHE A 53 2.17 -0.99 3.27
N LEU A 54 2.51 -0.79 2.00
CA LEU A 54 2.60 -1.81 0.97
C LEU A 54 4.07 -2.01 0.56
N ASN A 55 4.57 -3.22 0.78
CA ASN A 55 5.84 -3.71 0.26
C ASN A 55 5.96 -3.45 -1.27
N PRO A 56 6.95 -2.65 -1.71
CA PRO A 56 7.13 -2.29 -3.12
C PRO A 56 7.32 -3.45 -4.08
N ARG A 57 8.00 -4.52 -3.67
CA ARG A 57 8.17 -5.72 -4.51
C ARG A 57 6.85 -6.43 -4.73
N ALA A 58 6.12 -6.73 -3.64
CA ALA A 58 4.85 -7.44 -3.74
C ALA A 58 3.81 -6.62 -4.53
N TYR A 59 3.79 -5.29 -4.32
CA TYR A 59 2.95 -4.39 -5.09
C TYR A 59 3.30 -4.42 -6.58
N ALA A 60 4.59 -4.30 -6.94
CA ALA A 60 5.01 -4.27 -8.34
C ALA A 60 4.67 -5.57 -9.08
N ILE A 61 4.87 -6.73 -8.45
CA ILE A 61 4.51 -8.04 -9.03
C ILE A 61 3.01 -8.10 -9.30
N LEU A 62 2.20 -7.83 -8.28
CA LEU A 62 0.74 -7.88 -8.37
C LEU A 62 0.20 -6.91 -9.43
N HIS A 63 0.74 -5.70 -9.47
CA HIS A 63 0.35 -4.66 -10.42
C HIS A 63 0.68 -5.05 -11.87
N ARG A 64 1.86 -5.61 -12.10
CA ARG A 64 2.25 -6.11 -13.44
C ARG A 64 1.36 -7.28 -13.86
N MET A 65 1.04 -8.20 -12.94
CA MET A 65 0.11 -9.30 -13.21
C MET A 65 -1.28 -8.77 -13.61
N HIS A 66 -1.80 -7.76 -12.90
CA HIS A 66 -3.08 -7.13 -13.25
C HIS A 66 -3.07 -6.57 -14.68
N HIS A 67 -2.01 -5.85 -15.08
CA HIS A 67 -1.90 -5.36 -16.46
C HIS A 67 -1.75 -6.48 -17.51
N THR A 68 -0.97 -7.53 -17.22
CA THR A 68 -0.73 -8.62 -18.17
C THR A 68 -1.93 -9.54 -18.33
N TYR A 69 -2.68 -9.75 -17.25
CA TYR A 69 -3.82 -10.67 -17.21
C TYR A 69 -5.18 -9.98 -17.16
N SER A 70 -5.23 -8.68 -17.43
CA SER A 70 -6.47 -7.89 -17.47
C SER A 70 -7.56 -8.62 -18.24
N ASP A 71 -8.78 -8.59 -17.70
CA ASP A 71 -9.96 -9.22 -18.30
C ASP A 71 -9.87 -10.76 -18.43
N THR A 72 -8.98 -11.39 -17.65
CA THR A 72 -8.89 -12.86 -17.54
C THR A 72 -8.99 -13.34 -16.09
N GLU A 73 -9.28 -14.62 -15.87
CA GLU A 73 -9.37 -15.23 -14.54
C GLU A 73 -8.05 -15.15 -13.73
N LYS A 74 -6.92 -14.99 -14.45
CA LYS A 74 -5.58 -14.86 -13.87
C LYS A 74 -5.31 -13.49 -13.26
N ASP A 75 -6.16 -12.50 -13.53
CA ASP A 75 -6.05 -11.19 -12.92
C ASP A 75 -6.23 -11.30 -11.38
N PRO A 76 -5.21 -10.91 -10.59
CA PRO A 76 -5.32 -10.93 -9.13
C PRO A 76 -6.32 -9.91 -8.58
N HIS A 77 -6.77 -8.96 -9.39
CA HIS A 77 -7.63 -7.84 -9.00
C HIS A 77 -8.83 -7.62 -9.94
N SER A 78 -9.28 -8.64 -10.67
CA SER A 78 -10.45 -8.47 -11.53
C SER A 78 -11.76 -8.47 -10.73
N PRO A 79 -12.62 -7.45 -10.90
CA PRO A 79 -13.96 -7.45 -10.32
C PRO A 79 -14.91 -8.41 -11.04
N HIS A 80 -14.64 -8.77 -12.31
CA HIS A 80 -15.50 -9.64 -13.10
C HIS A 80 -15.47 -11.10 -12.62
N PHE A 81 -14.30 -11.54 -12.13
CA PHE A 81 -14.07 -12.90 -11.64
C PHE A 81 -14.15 -13.00 -10.11
N ALA A 82 -14.79 -12.02 -9.46
CA ALA A 82 -15.02 -12.00 -8.02
C ALA A 82 -16.51 -11.87 -7.72
N LYS A 83 -16.95 -12.49 -6.61
CA LYS A 83 -18.36 -12.43 -6.18
C LYS A 83 -18.79 -11.01 -5.80
N ASP A 84 -17.89 -10.27 -5.16
CA ASP A 84 -18.07 -8.90 -4.69
C ASP A 84 -16.69 -8.24 -4.46
N VAL A 85 -16.69 -6.94 -4.15
CA VAL A 85 -15.47 -6.15 -3.89
C VAL A 85 -14.67 -6.73 -2.72
N ILE A 86 -15.33 -7.25 -1.69
CA ILE A 86 -14.64 -7.81 -0.52
C ILE A 86 -13.91 -9.10 -0.92
N GLY A 87 -14.57 -9.99 -1.66
CA GLY A 87 -14.00 -11.22 -2.19
C GLY A 87 -12.80 -10.95 -3.09
N MET A 88 -12.90 -9.95 -3.97
CA MET A 88 -11.79 -9.48 -4.79
C MET A 88 -10.61 -9.03 -3.92
N MET A 89 -10.85 -8.12 -2.97
CA MET A 89 -9.81 -7.60 -2.08
C MET A 89 -9.14 -8.69 -1.25
N VAL A 90 -9.89 -9.70 -0.80
CA VAL A 90 -9.36 -10.86 -0.06
C VAL A 90 -8.48 -11.73 -0.97
N LYS A 91 -8.93 -12.05 -2.19
CA LYS A 91 -8.13 -12.77 -3.20
C LYS A 91 -6.82 -12.01 -3.47
N THR A 92 -6.91 -10.72 -3.78
CA THR A 92 -5.77 -9.85 -4.03
C THR A 92 -4.81 -9.82 -2.85
N LYS A 93 -5.32 -9.66 -1.62
CA LYS A 93 -4.52 -9.68 -0.40
C LYS A 93 -3.76 -11.00 -0.22
N ASN A 94 -4.40 -12.14 -0.45
CA ASN A 94 -3.76 -13.44 -0.27
C ASN A 94 -2.59 -13.62 -1.25
N ILE A 95 -2.82 -13.32 -2.54
CA ILE A 95 -1.77 -13.35 -3.58
C ILE A 95 -0.64 -12.38 -3.22
N TYR A 96 -0.99 -11.15 -2.83
CA TYR A 96 -0.04 -10.15 -2.36
C TYR A 96 0.83 -10.67 -1.21
N MET A 97 0.21 -11.28 -0.19
CA MET A 97 0.91 -11.82 0.98
C MET A 97 1.84 -12.99 0.61
N ASP A 98 1.47 -13.80 -0.38
CA ASP A 98 2.32 -14.90 -0.82
C ASP A 98 3.59 -14.39 -1.50
N TYR A 99 3.49 -13.34 -2.31
CA TYR A 99 4.68 -12.68 -2.85
C TYR A 99 5.47 -11.95 -1.77
N GLN A 100 4.80 -11.15 -0.93
CA GLN A 100 5.43 -10.40 0.16
C GLN A 100 6.24 -11.31 1.09
N LYS A 101 5.71 -12.49 1.43
CA LYS A 101 6.38 -13.47 2.30
C LYS A 101 7.27 -14.46 1.56
N HIS A 102 7.49 -14.26 0.25
CA HIS A 102 8.31 -15.15 -0.58
C HIS A 102 7.86 -16.62 -0.52
N ARG A 103 6.54 -16.87 -0.42
CA ARG A 103 5.96 -18.23 -0.43
C ARG A 103 5.83 -18.79 -1.84
N ILE A 104 5.68 -17.91 -2.81
CA ILE A 104 5.55 -18.22 -4.23
C ILE A 104 6.58 -17.38 -4.99
N GLU A 105 7.27 -18.03 -5.92
CA GLU A 105 8.13 -17.34 -6.86
C GLU A 105 7.28 -16.82 -8.04
N PRO A 106 7.36 -15.52 -8.38
CA PRO A 106 6.62 -14.98 -9.52
C PRO A 106 7.05 -15.66 -10.83
N GLU A 107 6.19 -15.64 -11.85
CA GLU A 107 6.57 -16.09 -13.20
C GLU A 107 7.76 -15.27 -13.73
N PRO A 108 8.60 -15.82 -14.62
CA PRO A 108 9.75 -15.11 -15.16
C PRO A 108 9.44 -13.69 -15.68
N ALA A 109 8.26 -13.48 -16.27
CA ALA A 109 7.80 -12.18 -16.77
C ALA A 109 7.63 -11.10 -15.68
N PHE A 110 7.47 -11.49 -14.42
CA PHE A 110 7.25 -10.58 -13.28
C PHE A 110 8.44 -10.52 -12.31
N ARG A 111 9.57 -11.17 -12.64
CA ARG A 111 10.77 -11.18 -11.79
C ARG A 111 11.63 -9.94 -12.02
N GLY A 112 12.27 -9.48 -10.94
CA GLY A 112 13.28 -8.44 -11.01
C GLY A 112 12.75 -7.02 -11.27
N ASP A 113 13.70 -6.09 -11.29
CA ASP A 113 13.46 -4.67 -11.57
C ASP A 113 12.38 -4.05 -10.68
N TYR A 114 12.43 -4.30 -9.38
CA TYR A 114 11.66 -3.56 -8.38
C TYR A 114 12.58 -3.19 -7.21
N PRO A 115 12.34 -2.04 -6.57
CA PRO A 115 13.14 -1.65 -5.43
C PRO A 115 12.90 -2.62 -4.27
N THR A 116 13.96 -3.00 -3.56
CA THR A 116 13.89 -3.84 -2.36
C THR A 116 14.72 -3.22 -1.24
N TRP A 117 14.25 -3.33 0.00
CA TRP A 117 15.02 -2.85 1.14
C TRP A 117 14.66 -3.65 2.40
N ASN A 118 15.40 -4.74 2.62
CA ASN A 118 15.18 -5.71 3.69
C ASN A 118 14.88 -5.12 5.08
N PHE A 119 15.56 -4.03 5.47
CA PHE A 119 15.30 -3.39 6.76
C PHE A 119 13.93 -2.72 6.80
N VAL A 120 13.63 -1.86 5.82
CA VAL A 120 12.34 -1.14 5.76
C VAL A 120 11.21 -2.13 5.55
N ASP A 121 11.40 -3.16 4.72
CA ASP A 121 10.43 -4.24 4.52
C ASP A 121 10.09 -4.94 5.85
N LYS A 122 11.10 -5.40 6.59
CA LYS A 122 10.88 -6.05 7.90
C LYS A 122 10.16 -5.16 8.90
N VAL A 123 10.52 -3.87 8.95
CA VAL A 123 9.88 -2.91 9.86
C VAL A 123 8.44 -2.63 9.42
N GLY A 124 8.24 -2.22 8.17
CA GLY A 124 6.95 -1.86 7.60
C GLY A 124 5.93 -2.99 7.57
N ASP A 125 6.39 -4.22 7.38
CA ASP A 125 5.53 -5.39 7.36
C ASP A 125 5.19 -5.94 8.75
N SER A 126 5.89 -5.50 9.80
CA SER A 126 5.68 -5.98 11.16
C SER A 126 4.36 -5.49 11.77
N TRP A 127 3.73 -6.34 12.58
CA TRP A 127 2.56 -5.94 13.38
C TRP A 127 2.91 -4.85 14.39
N ILE A 128 4.13 -4.84 14.91
CA ILE A 128 4.59 -3.81 15.86
C ILE A 128 4.52 -2.43 15.21
N SER A 129 5.06 -2.29 14.00
CA SER A 129 5.00 -1.03 13.23
C SER A 129 3.56 -0.62 12.95
N ARG A 130 2.72 -1.55 12.46
CA ARG A 130 1.32 -1.26 12.13
C ARG A 130 0.52 -0.82 13.35
N ILE A 131 0.72 -1.47 14.49
CA ILE A 131 0.10 -1.10 15.77
C ILE A 131 0.65 0.24 16.25
N ALA A 132 1.96 0.50 16.15
CA ALA A 132 2.55 1.77 16.55
C ALA A 132 1.95 2.96 15.77
N PHE A 133 1.81 2.85 14.45
CA PHE A 133 1.11 3.87 13.65
C PHE A 133 -0.36 3.99 14.04
N GLY A 134 -1.06 2.87 14.24
CA GLY A 134 -2.46 2.88 14.68
C GLY A 134 -2.64 3.59 16.01
N CYS A 135 -1.82 3.28 17.01
CA CYS A 135 -1.80 3.96 18.30
C CYS A 135 -1.45 5.44 18.18
N PHE A 136 -0.49 5.80 17.32
CA PHE A 136 -0.17 7.19 17.04
C PHE A 136 -1.38 7.95 16.47
N TYR A 137 -2.09 7.38 15.50
CA TYR A 137 -3.30 8.01 14.94
C TYR A 137 -4.39 8.14 16.00
N ILE A 138 -4.64 7.11 16.80
CA ILE A 138 -5.63 7.16 17.90
C ILE A 138 -5.25 8.25 18.89
N ALA A 139 -4.00 8.31 19.33
CA ALA A 139 -3.52 9.31 20.29
C ALA A 139 -3.67 10.74 19.74
N PHE A 140 -3.35 10.95 18.46
CA PHE A 140 -3.58 12.22 17.79
C PHE A 140 -5.06 12.61 17.80
N TYR A 141 -5.95 11.67 17.51
CA TYR A 141 -7.39 11.92 17.52
C TYR A 141 -7.90 12.22 18.93
N VAL A 142 -7.47 11.47 19.94
CA VAL A 142 -7.83 11.72 21.35
C VAL A 142 -7.38 13.11 21.79
N ALA A 143 -6.20 13.56 21.37
CA ALA A 143 -5.67 14.87 21.76
C ALA A 143 -6.39 16.06 21.08
N PHE A 144 -6.88 15.90 19.86
CA PHE A 144 -7.35 17.02 19.02
C PHE A 144 -8.81 16.94 18.57
N ALA A 145 -9.54 15.86 18.90
CA ALA A 145 -10.95 15.72 18.52
C ALA A 145 -11.83 16.65 19.33
N THR A 146 -12.53 17.55 18.64
CA THR A 146 -13.55 18.41 19.25
C THR A 146 -14.92 17.74 19.35
N HIS A 147 -15.15 16.65 18.60
CA HIS A 147 -16.40 15.92 18.54
C HIS A 147 -16.15 14.42 18.36
N TRP A 148 -17.01 13.59 18.95
CA TRP A 148 -16.88 12.12 18.93
C TRP A 148 -16.96 11.51 17.52
N TRP A 149 -17.71 12.12 16.60
CA TRP A 149 -17.90 11.58 15.25
C TRP A 149 -16.62 11.63 14.41
N LEU A 150 -15.63 12.44 14.79
CA LEU A 150 -14.32 12.47 14.12
C LEU A 150 -13.59 11.12 14.21
N PHE A 151 -13.86 10.33 15.26
CA PHE A 151 -13.30 8.99 15.42
C PHE A 151 -13.82 8.00 14.37
N LEU A 152 -14.94 8.29 13.69
CA LEU A 152 -15.43 7.48 12.56
C LEU A 152 -14.49 7.51 11.34
N LEU A 153 -13.54 8.45 11.29
CA LEU A 153 -12.50 8.48 10.26
C LEU A 153 -11.37 7.47 10.51
N LEU A 154 -11.19 6.97 11.74
CA LEU A 154 -10.07 6.09 12.09
C LEU A 154 -10.04 4.78 11.28
N PRO A 155 -11.17 4.06 11.05
CA PRO A 155 -11.17 2.89 10.19
C PRO A 155 -10.62 3.16 8.78
N ILE A 156 -10.98 4.31 8.20
CA ILE A 156 -10.47 4.75 6.89
C ILE A 156 -8.98 5.08 7.00
N HIS A 157 -8.58 5.75 8.08
CA HIS A 157 -7.20 6.13 8.34
C HIS A 157 -6.26 4.93 8.44
N PHE A 158 -6.70 3.84 9.07
CA PHE A 158 -5.90 2.62 9.21
C PHE A 158 -5.74 1.86 7.88
N LEU A 159 -6.71 2.00 6.98
CA LEU A 159 -6.89 1.17 5.78
C LEU A 159 -6.74 1.97 4.46
N MET A 160 -6.06 3.12 4.48
CA MET A 160 -5.87 3.96 3.29
C MET A 160 -5.27 3.18 2.10
N GLY A 161 -4.19 2.42 2.30
CA GLY A 161 -3.56 1.61 1.23
C GLY A 161 -4.54 0.68 0.50
N PRO A 162 -5.23 -0.25 1.19
CA PRO A 162 -6.27 -1.07 0.58
C PRO A 162 -7.40 -0.28 -0.10
N LEU A 163 -7.84 0.83 0.50
CA LEU A 163 -8.90 1.66 -0.08
C LEU A 163 -8.45 2.33 -1.39
N HIS A 164 -7.23 2.88 -1.43
CA HIS A 164 -6.66 3.42 -2.65
C HIS A 164 -6.51 2.33 -3.72
N GLY A 165 -6.11 1.11 -3.34
CA GLY A 165 -5.99 -0.01 -4.26
C GLY A 165 -7.32 -0.44 -4.88
N ALA A 166 -8.41 -0.38 -4.13
CA ALA A 166 -9.75 -0.76 -4.61
C ALA A 166 -10.38 0.22 -5.61
N ILE A 167 -9.83 1.44 -5.73
CA ILE A 167 -10.36 2.51 -6.59
C ILE A 167 -9.66 2.53 -7.97
N VAL A 168 -8.58 1.76 -8.15
CA VAL A 168 -7.75 1.76 -9.38
C VAL A 168 -8.26 0.73 -10.38
#